data_AF-X1EKP9-F1
#
_entry.id   AF-X1EKP9-F1
#
_cell.length_a   1.000
_cell.length_b   1.000
_cell.length_c   1.000
_cell.angle_alpha   90.00
_cell.angle_beta   90.00
_cell.angle_gamma   90.00
#
_symmetry.space_group_name_H-M   'P 1'
#
loop_
_entity.id
_entity.type
_entity.pdbx_description
1 polymer ?
#
loop_
_entity_poly.entity_id
_entity_poly.type
_entity_poly.pdbx_seq_one_letter_code
_entity_poly.pdbx_strand_id
1 'polypeptide(L)' 'SSIYEGPVEDTTGAGDAFLSGLLISQLNEFSLEKSSKMATAMSYLESKETGVREGLPNSLSELEVFIDNNEIKQKVSKIV' A
#
# COMPACT_ATOMS: atom_id res chain seq x y z
N SER A 1 14.21 7.22 -1.54
CA SER A 1 14.03 5.83 -1.04
C SER A 1 12.55 5.58 -0.85
N SER A 2 11.83 5.36 -1.95
CA SER A 2 10.42 4.99 -1.94
C SER A 2 10.31 3.50 -2.27
N ILE A 3 9.35 2.79 -1.67
CA ILE A 3 9.14 1.36 -1.94
C ILE A 3 8.61 1.17 -3.37
N TYR A 4 7.80 2.11 -3.83
CA TYR A 4 7.38 2.25 -5.22
C TYR A 4 8.12 3.42 -5.87
N GLU A 5 8.55 3.25 -7.12
CA GLU A 5 9.13 4.34 -7.90
C GLU A 5 8.01 5.07 -8.65
N GLY A 6 7.92 6.38 -8.44
CA GLY A 6 6.99 7.25 -9.16
C GLY A 6 6.73 8.58 -8.46
N PRO A 7 5.95 9.46 -9.08
CA PRO A 7 5.66 10.78 -8.54
C PRO A 7 4.85 10.69 -7.24
N VAL A 8 5.17 11.57 -6.31
CA VAL A 8 4.41 11.82 -5.08
C VAL A 8 3.97 13.28 -5.17
N GLU A 9 2.67 13.49 -5.25
CA GLU A 9 2.07 14.81 -5.49
C GLU A 9 1.54 15.42 -4.18
N ASP A 10 0.86 14.63 -3.35
CA ASP A 10 0.33 15.03 -2.05
C ASP A 10 0.49 13.86 -1.06
N THR A 11 0.94 14.10 0.16
CA THR A 11 1.12 13.04 1.18
C THR A 11 -0.03 12.98 2.18
N THR A 12 -1.00 13.88 2.07
CA THR A 12 -2.18 13.95 2.94
C THR A 12 -2.98 12.65 2.82
N GLY A 13 -3.34 12.03 3.94
CA GLY A 13 -4.10 10.77 3.94
C GLY A 13 -3.27 9.50 3.70
N ALA A 14 -2.02 9.59 3.25
CA ALA A 14 -1.18 8.42 2.94
C ALA A 14 -0.96 7.49 4.15
N GLY A 15 -0.88 8.05 5.37
CA GLY A 15 -0.80 7.29 6.62
C GLY A 15 -2.11 6.58 6.98
N ASP A 16 -3.24 7.25 6.75
CA ASP A 16 -4.57 6.67 6.98
C ASP A 16 -4.85 5.53 5.99
N ALA A 17 -4.42 5.71 4.74
CA ALA A 17 -4.46 4.68 3.70
C ALA A 17 -3.58 3.47 4.06
N PHE A 18 -2.38 3.71 4.60
CA PHE A 18 -1.50 2.63 5.10
C PHE A 18 -2.18 1.83 6.22
N LEU A 19 -2.72 2.52 7.23
CA LEU A 19 -3.41 1.87 8.35
C LEU A 19 -4.66 1.11 7.88
N SER A 20 -5.42 1.69 6.95
CA SER A 20 -6.58 1.03 6.34
C SER A 20 -6.18 -0.27 5.63
N GLY A 21 -5.07 -0.27 4.89
CA GLY A 21 -4.54 -1.47 4.27
C GLY A 21 -4.15 -2.56 5.27
N LEU A 22 -3.58 -2.19 6.42
CA LEU A 22 -3.32 -3.14 7.52
C LEU A 22 -4.61 -3.71 8.12
N LEU A 23 -5.60 -2.86 8.38
CA LEU A 23 -6.89 -3.28 8.94
C LEU A 23 -7.64 -4.24 8.00
N ILE A 24 -7.72 -3.89 6.71
CA ILE A 24 -8.31 -4.75 5.68
C ILE A 24 -7.59 -6.10 5.65
N SER A 25 -6.26 -6.09 5.69
CA SER A 25 -5.47 -7.33 5.64
C SER A 25 -5.69 -8.20 6.87
N GLN A 26 -5.78 -7.60 8.06
CA GLN A 26 -6.06 -8.30 9.31
C GLN A 26 -7.47 -8.92 9.30
N LEU A 27 -8.48 -8.19 8.82
CA LEU A 27 -9.86 -8.69 8.71
C LEU A 27 -10.00 -9.86 7.72
N ASN A 28 -9.09 -9.98 6.77
CA ASN A 28 -9.05 -11.06 5.78
C ASN A 28 -7.99 -12.14 6.09
N GLU A 29 -7.39 -12.12 7.29
CA GLU A 29 -6.38 -13.08 7.75
C GLU A 29 -5.18 -13.25 6.79
N PHE A 30 -4.76 -12.16 6.15
CA PHE A 30 -3.63 -12.20 5.23
C PHE A 30 -2.29 -12.35 5.96
N SER A 31 -1.33 -12.97 5.27
CA SER A 31 0.04 -13.12 5.78
C SER A 31 0.69 -11.75 6.01
N LEU A 32 1.63 -11.66 6.95
CA LEU A 32 2.36 -10.42 7.23
C LEU A 32 3.00 -9.82 5.96
N GLU A 33 3.54 -10.68 5.10
CA GLU A 33 4.10 -10.28 3.81
C GLU A 33 3.05 -9.58 2.94
N LYS A 34 1.89 -10.23 2.73
CA LYS A 34 0.80 -9.66 1.92
C LYS A 34 0.25 -8.38 2.55
N SER A 35 0.04 -8.36 3.86
CA SER A 35 -0.42 -7.20 4.61
C SER A 35 0.50 -5.99 4.43
N SER A 36 1.82 -6.22 4.50
CA SER A 36 2.80 -5.15 4.31
C SER A 36 2.81 -4.59 2.88
N LYS A 37 2.61 -5.44 1.87
CA LYS A 37 2.48 -5.02 0.46
C LYS A 37 1.20 -4.21 0.25
N MET A 38 0.07 -4.68 0.78
CA MET A 38 -1.23 -3.96 0.68
C MET A 38 -1.20 -2.59 1.34
N ALA A 39 -0.71 -2.51 2.59
CA ALA A 39 -0.61 -1.24 3.30
C ALA A 39 0.27 -0.24 2.57
N THR A 40 1.43 -0.70 2.08
CA THR A 40 2.37 0.16 1.34
C THR A 40 1.78 0.62 0.00
N ALA A 41 1.09 -0.27 -0.72
CA ALA A 41 0.44 0.05 -1.98
C ALA A 41 -0.66 1.10 -1.80
N MET A 42 -1.53 0.93 -0.79
CA MET A 42 -2.56 1.93 -0.48
C MET A 42 -1.96 3.30 -0.12
N SER A 43 -0.90 3.31 0.70
CA SER A 43 -0.21 4.55 1.07
C SER A 43 0.38 5.27 -0.14
N TYR A 44 1.04 4.51 -1.02
CA TYR A 44 1.63 5.07 -2.23
C TYR A 44 0.56 5.58 -3.19
N LEU A 45 -0.49 4.80 -3.45
CA LEU A 45 -1.59 5.17 -4.35
C LEU A 45 -2.28 6.46 -3.91
N GLU A 46 -2.57 6.59 -2.62
CA GLU A 46 -3.10 7.84 -2.05
C GLU A 46 -2.14 9.01 -2.27
N SER A 47 -0.83 8.75 -2.27
CA SER A 47 0.17 9.82 -2.41
C SER A 47 0.34 10.35 -3.85
N LYS A 48 -0.30 9.74 -4.85
CA LYS A 48 -0.11 10.06 -6.27
C LYS A 48 -1.02 11.15 -6.81
N GLU A 49 -2.13 11.42 -6.14
CA GLU A 49 -3.16 12.37 -6.58
C GLU A 49 -3.33 13.47 -5.54
N THR A 50 -3.76 14.67 -5.95
CA THR A 50 -4.01 15.77 -5.01
C THR A 50 -5.38 15.60 -4.35
N GLY A 51 -5.42 15.66 -3.01
CA GLY A 51 -6.66 15.47 -2.25
C GLY A 51 -6.80 14.07 -1.65
N VAL A 52 -7.83 13.89 -0.82
CA VAL A 52 -7.99 12.66 -0.02
C VAL A 52 -8.88 11.65 -0.76
N ARG A 53 -8.42 10.40 -0.86
CA ARG A 53 -9.11 9.23 -1.45
C ARG A 53 -9.15 9.16 -2.97
N GLU A 54 -8.63 10.18 -3.66
CA GLU A 54 -8.67 10.24 -5.13
C GLU A 54 -7.77 9.17 -5.77
N GLY A 55 -6.67 8.81 -5.10
CA GLY A 55 -5.74 7.78 -5.58
C GLY A 55 -6.10 6.35 -5.14
N LEU A 56 -7.07 6.16 -4.24
CA LEU A 56 -7.34 4.84 -3.65
C LEU A 56 -7.98 3.86 -4.65
N PRO A 57 -7.66 2.56 -4.53
CA PRO A 57 -8.31 1.53 -5.34
C PRO A 57 -9.79 1.39 -4.96
N ASN A 58 -10.61 1.03 -5.94
CA ASN A 58 -12.05 0.79 -5.76
C ASN A 58 -12.36 -0.61 -5.26
N SER A 59 -11.39 -1.53 -5.32
CA SER A 59 -11.55 -2.91 -4.87
C SER A 59 -10.24 -3.54 -4.43
N LEU A 60 -10.35 -4.61 -3.64
CA LEU A 60 -9.20 -5.46 -3.28
C LEU A 60 -8.50 -6.05 -4.52
N SER A 61 -9.27 -6.43 -5.54
CA SER A 61 -8.73 -6.98 -6.78
C SER A 61 -7.85 -5.97 -7.53
N GLU A 62 -8.28 -4.70 -7.59
CA GLU A 62 -7.50 -3.63 -8.23
C GLU A 62 -6.18 -3.37 -7.48
N LEU A 63 -6.22 -3.43 -6.14
CA LEU A 63 -5.03 -3.34 -5.31
C LEU A 63 -4.07 -4.52 -5.53
N GLU A 64 -4.60 -5.74 -5.65
CA GLU A 64 -3.80 -6.93 -5.94
C GLU A 64 -3.12 -6.85 -7.31
N VAL A 65 -3.87 -6.46 -8.35
CA VAL A 65 -3.33 -6.22 -9.70
C VAL A 65 -2.24 -5.15 -9.68
N PHE A 66 -2.41 -4.08 -8.89
CA PHE A 66 -1.38 -3.06 -8.73
C PHE A 66 -0.09 -3.63 -8.11
N ILE A 67 -0.21 -4.43 -7.04
CA ILE A 67 0.93 -5.06 -6.35
C ILE A 67 1.66 -6.02 -7.27
N ASP A 68 0.92 -6.85 -8.02
CA ASP A 68 1.50 -7.85 -8.92
C ASP A 68 2.26 -7.21 -10.09
N ASN A 69 1.77 -6.07 -10.59
CA ASN A 69 2.42 -5.31 -11.65
C ASN A 69 3.59 -4.44 -11.17
N ASN A 70 3.67 -4.17 -9.87
CA ASN A 70 4.69 -3.31 -9.27
C ASN A 70 5.38 -4.05 -8.12
N GLU A 71 6.23 -5.01 -8.48
CA GLU A 71 6.86 -5.90 -7.50
C GLU A 71 7.64 -5.12 -6.42
N ILE A 72 7.23 -5.29 -5.16
CA ILE A 72 7.94 -4.75 -4.00
C ILE A 72 9.06 -5.70 -3.59
N LYS A 73 10.31 -5.23 -3.63
CA LYS A 73 11.45 -5.93 -3.03
C LYS A 73 11.46 -5.77 -1.51
N GLN A 74 10.75 -6.65 -0.81
CA GLN A 74 10.74 -6.66 0.65
C GLN A 74 11.99 -7.34 1.22
N LYS A 75 12.70 -6.65 2.11
CA LYS A 75 13.81 -7.24 2.87
C LYS A 75 13.30 -7.78 4.20
N VAL A 76 13.27 -9.10 4.35
CA VAL A 76 12.92 -9.76 5.61
C VAL A 76 14.21 -10.06 6.38
N SER A 77 14.27 -9.60 7.63
CA SER A 77 15.38 -9.90 8.55
C SER A 77 14.79 -10.52 9.82
N LYS A 78 15.53 -11.46 10.43
CA LYS A 78 15.17 -11.99 11.75
C LYS A 78 15.79 -11.09 12.80
N ILE A 79 15.01 -10.75 13.83
CA ILE A 79 15.58 -10.23 15.07
C ILE A 79 16.28 -11.42 15.73
N VAL A 80 17.60 -11.33 15.86
CA VAL A 80 18.44 -12.34 16.53
C VAL A 80 18.59 -11.96 18.00
#